data_AF-A0A0F2SHJ1-F1
#
_entry.id   AF-A0A0F2SHJ1-F1
#
_cell.length_a   1.000
_cell.length_b   1.000
_cell.length_c   1.000
_cell.angle_alpha   90.00
_cell.angle_beta   90.00
_cell.angle_gamma   90.00
#
_symmetry.space_group_name_H-M   'P 1'
#
loop_
_entity.id
_entity.type
_entity.pdbx_description
1 polymer ?
#
loop_
_entity_poly.entity_id
_entity_poly.type
_entity_poly.pdbx_seq_one_letter_code
_entity_poly.pdbx_strand_id
1 'polypeptide(L)'
;MSRRFKFLLIMISLCLSLTITGCGLQDLLGKNKSKTATKKAENQTIIAVSLNEDDPNKLLISKGIEDFAKKENAKVIYMEKKSGADPLKGAKILIYQGGDSSILQKSQKEEIPILALTQLPSGVKPEGIITPDQEKAGALMAQTLVSKVSEGLVVILQGDPNESGSQERLAGNKAVLSKYPKIAVHTIASTPGSESLTRTGLVEFLQKNPETVQGILAHTEKLALQASEVLKQLDKKISLVGGQVSLASIERMSSGTQMGDIDTSPYLQGVNAYQWAQKIIKKQPLEVNDSITSEQGEIPAKIIAVKAVTPENISIIQNSYTKTIKSAEQDKKAKEQEDKKEKSSGQASEGKDKEEAGKEGEAKNEGKSEEKGSSAIPAEAKKVTERIKTETNREYLDAQGKVIGTEKTVNEQVKTVPSEMIKQQAEQSQVKAKDGGDEAKDKEGDKKE
;
A
#
# COMPACT_ATOMS: atom_id res chain seq x y z
N MET A 1 53.83 -4.65 -59.60
CA MET A 1 54.00 -4.52 -58.13
C MET A 1 54.14 -5.89 -57.52
N SER A 2 55.34 -6.21 -57.01
CA SER A 2 55.72 -7.57 -56.63
C SER A 2 54.93 -8.07 -55.41
N ARG A 3 54.65 -9.38 -55.38
CA ARG A 3 53.91 -10.10 -54.33
C ARG A 3 54.50 -9.96 -52.92
N ARG A 4 55.65 -9.28 -52.76
CA ARG A 4 56.29 -8.98 -51.47
C ARG A 4 55.73 -7.73 -50.78
N PHE A 5 54.98 -6.88 -51.48
CA PHE A 5 54.42 -5.64 -50.88
C PHE A 5 53.00 -5.80 -50.30
N LYS A 6 52.28 -6.88 -50.65
CA LYS A 6 50.93 -7.16 -50.10
C LYS A 6 50.95 -7.97 -48.80
N PHE A 7 52.06 -8.64 -48.48
CA PHE A 7 52.23 -9.34 -47.19
C PHE A 7 52.68 -8.42 -46.06
N LEU A 8 53.27 -7.25 -46.38
CA LEU A 8 53.76 -6.30 -45.40
C LEU A 8 52.64 -5.42 -44.79
N LEU A 9 51.50 -5.31 -45.47
CA LEU A 9 50.34 -4.51 -45.00
C LEU A 9 49.31 -5.31 -44.19
N ILE A 10 49.39 -6.65 -44.18
CA ILE A 10 48.50 -7.51 -43.38
C ILE A 10 49.14 -7.92 -42.04
N MET A 11 50.46 -7.80 -41.88
CA MET A 11 51.17 -8.08 -40.62
C MET A 11 51.33 -6.87 -39.67
N ILE A 12 50.88 -5.67 -40.08
CA ILE A 12 50.91 -4.46 -39.23
C ILE A 12 49.57 -4.21 -38.50
N SER A 13 48.50 -4.90 -38.89
CA SER A 13 47.18 -4.81 -38.23
C SER A 13 46.94 -5.87 -37.14
N LEU A 14 47.90 -6.76 -36.87
CA LEU A 14 47.78 -7.84 -35.87
C LEU A 14 48.86 -7.79 -34.76
N CYS A 15 49.68 -6.73 -34.72
CA CYS A 15 50.71 -6.52 -33.69
C CYS A 15 50.45 -5.31 -32.79
N LEU A 16 49.17 -4.96 -32.56
CA LEU A 16 48.76 -3.98 -31.54
C LEU A 16 47.91 -4.61 -30.42
N SER A 17 48.22 -5.87 -30.09
CA SER A 17 47.77 -6.51 -28.87
C SER A 17 48.96 -7.26 -28.29
N LEU A 18 49.30 -6.98 -27.02
CA LEU A 18 50.31 -7.62 -26.16
C LEU A 18 51.51 -6.73 -25.79
N THR A 19 51.25 -5.80 -24.86
CA THR A 19 52.19 -5.43 -23.78
C THR A 19 51.42 -5.67 -22.47
N ILE A 20 51.56 -6.86 -21.85
CA ILE A 20 52.34 -7.12 -20.61
C ILE A 20 51.96 -6.11 -19.52
N THR A 21 51.38 -6.50 -18.37
CA THR A 21 52.09 -7.21 -17.29
C THR A 21 51.07 -7.81 -16.31
N GLY A 22 51.29 -9.07 -15.91
CA GLY A 22 50.50 -9.73 -14.88
C GLY A 22 50.87 -9.26 -13.47
N CYS A 23 49.84 -9.16 -12.62
CA CYS A 23 49.89 -9.41 -11.18
C CYS A 23 48.49 -9.87 -10.78
N GLY A 24 48.38 -11.08 -10.24
CA GLY A 24 47.09 -11.66 -9.84
C GLY A 24 47.09 -13.16 -9.58
N LEU A 25 48.28 -13.79 -9.49
CA LEU A 25 48.42 -15.17 -9.01
C LEU A 25 48.72 -15.22 -7.49
N GLN A 26 48.77 -14.06 -6.82
CA GLN A 26 49.01 -13.93 -5.38
C GLN A 26 47.73 -14.11 -4.54
N ASP A 27 46.54 -14.07 -5.16
CA ASP A 27 45.24 -14.22 -4.46
C ASP A 27 44.82 -15.68 -4.28
N LEU A 28 45.55 -16.64 -4.88
CA LEU A 28 45.23 -18.07 -4.82
C LEU A 28 46.08 -18.85 -3.79
N LEU A 29 47.08 -18.23 -3.16
CA LEU A 29 48.00 -18.91 -2.23
C LEU A 29 48.30 -18.07 -0.96
N GLY A 30 47.37 -18.08 0.00
CA GLY A 30 47.67 -18.10 1.45
C GLY A 30 48.15 -16.82 2.19
N LYS A 31 47.31 -16.37 3.14
CA LYS A 31 47.60 -15.74 4.47
C LYS A 31 48.70 -14.64 4.51
N ASN A 32 48.49 -13.39 4.93
CA ASN A 32 47.98 -12.94 6.23
C ASN A 32 48.17 -11.40 6.38
N LYS A 33 47.22 -10.79 7.11
CA LYS A 33 47.28 -9.53 7.89
C LYS A 33 47.42 -8.15 7.21
N SER A 34 46.35 -7.38 7.44
CA SER A 34 46.34 -5.97 7.86
C SER A 34 46.63 -4.90 6.80
N LYS A 35 45.55 -4.42 6.19
CA LYS A 35 45.17 -3.00 6.23
C LYS A 35 43.69 -2.90 5.83
N THR A 36 42.86 -2.60 6.81
CA THR A 36 41.45 -2.27 6.64
C THR A 36 41.37 -1.02 5.77
N ALA A 37 41.30 -1.20 4.46
CA ALA A 37 40.86 -0.15 3.55
C ALA A 37 39.36 0.01 3.78
N THR A 38 39.01 1.04 4.54
CA THR A 38 37.66 1.54 4.69
C THR A 38 37.05 1.69 3.30
N LYS A 39 36.10 0.81 2.94
CA LYS A 39 35.24 1.04 1.77
C LYS A 39 34.56 2.38 2.01
N LYS A 40 34.94 3.36 1.20
CA LYS A 40 34.32 4.69 1.11
C LYS A 40 32.82 4.46 0.97
N ALA A 41 32.02 5.00 1.90
CA ALA A 41 30.57 4.92 1.85
C ALA A 41 30.10 5.38 0.46
N GLU A 42 29.55 4.45 -0.33
CA GLU A 42 28.91 4.78 -1.59
C GLU A 42 27.81 5.81 -1.32
N ASN A 43 27.66 6.76 -2.23
CA ASN A 43 26.75 7.89 -2.14
C ASN A 43 25.29 7.36 -2.13
N GLN A 44 24.79 7.02 -0.94
CA GLN A 44 23.50 6.36 -0.76
C GLN A 44 22.39 7.24 -1.33
N THR A 45 21.56 6.68 -2.22
CA THR A 45 20.44 7.42 -2.80
C THR A 45 19.42 7.74 -1.71
N ILE A 46 19.05 9.02 -1.58
CA ILE A 46 18.09 9.50 -0.58
C ILE A 46 16.74 9.73 -1.27
N ILE A 47 15.70 9.09 -0.74
CA ILE A 47 14.30 9.28 -1.13
C ILE A 47 13.57 9.94 0.04
N ALA A 48 13.00 11.12 -0.18
CA ALA A 48 12.15 11.78 0.82
C ALA A 48 10.69 11.30 0.65
N VAL A 49 9.98 11.12 1.76
CA VAL A 49 8.58 10.66 1.77
C VAL A 49 7.76 11.52 2.72
N SER A 50 6.70 12.16 2.21
CA SER A 50 5.72 12.91 3.01
C SER A 50 4.35 12.24 2.87
N LEU A 51 3.86 11.64 3.96
CA LEU A 51 2.56 10.96 4.00
C LEU A 51 1.50 11.84 4.67
N ASN A 52 0.24 11.58 4.35
CA ASN A 52 -0.86 12.20 5.10
C ASN A 52 -0.93 11.55 6.49
N GLU A 53 -0.78 12.37 7.54
CA GLU A 53 -0.79 11.89 8.93
C GLU A 53 -2.13 11.29 9.37
N ASP A 54 -3.21 11.75 8.73
CA ASP A 54 -4.58 11.32 8.99
C ASP A 54 -4.96 10.05 8.20
N ASP A 55 -4.10 9.56 7.30
CA ASP A 55 -4.35 8.30 6.61
C ASP A 55 -4.16 7.11 7.58
N PRO A 56 -5.23 6.32 7.86
CA PRO A 56 -5.14 5.17 8.76
C PRO A 56 -4.17 4.08 8.25
N ASN A 57 -3.79 4.10 6.98
CA ASN A 57 -2.95 3.09 6.34
C ASN A 57 -1.50 3.55 6.10
N LYS A 58 -1.07 4.69 6.64
CA LYS A 58 0.29 5.22 6.44
C LYS A 58 1.40 4.20 6.73
N LEU A 59 1.24 3.37 7.76
CA LEU A 59 2.22 2.31 8.10
C LEU A 59 2.31 1.21 7.02
N LEU A 60 1.20 0.86 6.39
CA LEU A 60 1.19 -0.13 5.29
C LEU A 60 1.88 0.44 4.05
N ILE A 61 1.61 1.71 3.74
CA ILE A 61 2.29 2.44 2.66
C ILE A 61 3.80 2.49 2.93
N SER A 62 4.20 2.96 4.12
CA SER A 62 5.61 3.03 4.53
C SER A 62 6.29 1.67 4.42
N LYS A 63 5.61 0.60 4.83
CA LYS A 63 6.16 -0.76 4.76
C LYS A 63 6.41 -1.21 3.32
N GLY A 64 5.50 -0.89 2.39
CA GLY A 64 5.69 -1.16 0.96
C GLY A 64 6.92 -0.46 0.38
N ILE A 65 7.16 0.80 0.79
CA ILE A 65 8.35 1.58 0.38
C ILE A 65 9.62 0.95 0.98
N GLU A 66 9.61 0.66 2.27
CA GLU A 66 10.77 0.18 3.04
C GLU A 66 11.23 -1.22 2.61
N ASP A 67 10.31 -2.13 2.30
CA ASP A 67 10.64 -3.49 1.87
C ASP A 67 11.48 -3.52 0.59
N PHE A 68 11.31 -2.53 -0.29
CA PHE A 68 12.12 -2.39 -1.50
C PHE A 68 13.36 -1.53 -1.27
N ALA A 69 13.26 -0.47 -0.46
CA ALA A 69 14.42 0.34 -0.10
C ALA A 69 15.55 -0.48 0.53
N LYS A 70 15.21 -1.41 1.44
CA LYS A 70 16.16 -2.33 2.06
C LYS A 70 16.87 -3.23 1.05
N LYS A 71 16.15 -3.71 0.02
CA LYS A 71 16.72 -4.60 -1.01
C LYS A 71 17.72 -3.89 -1.92
N GLU A 72 17.54 -2.59 -2.12
CA GLU A 72 18.36 -1.78 -3.04
C GLU A 72 19.30 -0.82 -2.30
N ASN A 73 19.47 -0.98 -0.98
CA ASN A 73 20.34 -0.16 -0.12
C ASN A 73 20.06 1.36 -0.21
N ALA A 74 18.82 1.76 -0.47
CA ALA A 74 18.41 3.17 -0.53
C ALA A 74 18.06 3.72 0.85
N LYS A 75 18.39 4.99 1.10
CA LYS A 75 18.00 5.70 2.32
C LYS A 75 16.63 6.34 2.11
N VAL A 76 15.67 6.01 2.95
CA VAL A 76 14.34 6.64 2.97
C VAL A 76 14.26 7.55 4.17
N ILE A 77 13.85 8.81 3.95
CA ILE A 77 13.64 9.79 5.01
C ILE A 77 12.17 10.17 5.01
N TYR A 78 11.47 9.93 6.12
CA TYR A 78 10.09 10.34 6.30
C TYR A 78 10.03 11.76 6.87
N MET A 79 9.20 12.59 6.27
CA MET A 79 8.97 13.97 6.67
C MET A 79 7.92 13.99 7.79
N GLU A 80 8.35 13.88 9.04
CA GLU A 80 7.48 14.11 10.20
C GLU A 80 7.41 15.60 10.55
N LYS A 81 6.34 16.04 11.21
CA LYS A 81 6.19 17.45 11.64
C LYS A 81 7.34 17.85 12.57
N LYS A 82 8.11 18.87 12.13
CA LYS A 82 9.16 19.61 12.84
C LYS A 82 10.44 18.82 13.16
N SER A 83 11.39 18.90 12.24
CA SER A 83 12.83 18.82 12.56
C SER A 83 13.49 20.14 12.16
N GLY A 84 14.42 20.64 12.97
CA GLY A 84 15.20 21.85 12.68
C GLY A 84 16.26 21.67 11.58
N ALA A 85 16.46 20.44 11.09
CA ALA A 85 17.32 20.15 9.95
C ALA A 85 16.54 20.27 8.63
N ASP A 86 17.26 20.62 7.56
CA ASP A 86 16.70 20.62 6.21
C ASP A 86 16.20 19.22 5.82
N PRO A 87 14.89 19.02 5.67
CA PRO A 87 14.32 17.69 5.51
C PRO A 87 14.51 17.13 4.09
N LEU A 88 14.81 17.97 3.09
CA LEU A 88 15.01 17.56 1.70
C LEU A 88 16.48 17.48 1.29
N LYS A 89 17.41 17.82 2.20
CA LYS A 89 18.84 17.89 1.89
C LYS A 89 19.37 16.57 1.33
N GLY A 90 19.81 16.61 0.07
CA GLY A 90 20.38 15.47 -0.64
C GLY A 90 19.36 14.48 -1.21
N ALA A 91 18.05 14.72 -1.01
CA ALA A 91 16.99 13.92 -1.60
C ALA A 91 17.05 14.02 -3.13
N LYS A 92 16.82 12.88 -3.80
CA LYS A 92 16.76 12.78 -5.27
C LYS A 92 15.34 12.83 -5.81
N ILE A 93 14.36 12.63 -4.94
CA ILE A 93 12.93 12.67 -5.23
C ILE A 93 12.15 12.82 -3.93
N LEU A 94 10.97 13.43 -4.01
CA LEU A 94 9.95 13.45 -2.98
C LEU A 94 8.76 12.58 -3.40
N ILE A 95 8.46 11.53 -2.63
CA ILE A 95 7.17 10.83 -2.70
C ILE A 95 6.19 11.60 -1.81
N TYR A 96 5.12 12.14 -2.39
CA TYR A 96 4.20 13.02 -1.70
C TYR A 96 2.77 12.50 -1.76
N GLN A 97 2.21 12.18 -0.60
CA GLN A 97 0.78 11.92 -0.43
C GLN A 97 0.05 13.11 0.20
N GLY A 98 0.73 13.83 1.09
CA GLY A 98 0.16 14.87 1.94
C GLY A 98 1.15 15.26 3.04
N GLY A 99 0.69 16.04 4.01
CA GLY A 99 1.51 16.52 5.12
C GLY A 99 1.80 18.02 5.04
N ASP A 100 2.98 18.45 5.47
CA ASP A 100 3.33 19.87 5.48
C ASP A 100 3.52 20.40 4.05
N SER A 101 2.60 21.28 3.62
CA SER A 101 2.64 21.92 2.29
C SER A 101 3.92 22.71 2.01
N SER A 102 4.67 23.15 3.03
CA SER A 102 5.96 23.81 2.83
C SER A 102 7.02 22.90 2.23
N ILE A 103 6.89 21.58 2.41
CA ILE A 103 7.77 20.58 1.80
C ILE A 103 7.60 20.54 0.28
N LEU A 104 6.37 20.66 -0.22
CA LEU A 104 6.11 20.76 -1.66
C LEU A 104 6.77 22.00 -2.27
N GLN A 105 6.54 23.15 -1.66
CA GLN A 105 7.10 24.42 -2.13
C GLN A 105 8.64 24.39 -2.14
N LYS A 106 9.23 23.78 -1.10
CA LYS A 106 10.67 23.61 -1.01
C LYS A 106 11.20 22.66 -2.09
N SER A 107 10.53 21.53 -2.31
CA SER A 107 10.87 20.58 -3.37
C SER A 107 10.86 21.24 -4.75
N GLN A 108 9.86 22.07 -5.04
CA GLN A 108 9.80 22.85 -6.29
C GLN A 108 10.96 23.84 -6.40
N LYS A 109 11.26 24.60 -5.34
CA LYS A 109 12.35 25.58 -5.32
C LYS A 109 13.72 24.94 -5.53
N GLU A 110 13.92 23.73 -5.01
CA GLU A 110 15.15 22.96 -5.14
C GLU A 110 15.19 22.06 -6.37
N GLU A 111 14.15 22.12 -7.23
CA GLU A 111 14.00 21.31 -8.44
C GLU A 111 14.10 19.78 -8.16
N ILE A 112 13.66 19.37 -6.96
CA ILE A 112 13.56 17.96 -6.59
C ILE A 112 12.27 17.41 -7.22
N PRO A 113 12.35 16.35 -8.05
CA PRO A 113 11.18 15.76 -8.69
C PRO A 113 10.18 15.23 -7.65
N ILE A 114 8.89 15.32 -7.98
CA ILE A 114 7.80 14.94 -7.09
C ILE A 114 7.04 13.77 -7.71
N LEU A 115 6.88 12.69 -6.97
CA LEU A 115 6.00 11.58 -7.28
C LEU A 115 4.77 11.68 -6.38
N ALA A 116 3.60 11.90 -6.96
CA ALA A 116 2.36 11.95 -6.20
C ALA A 116 1.90 10.55 -5.79
N LEU A 117 1.26 10.45 -4.63
CA LEU A 117 0.74 9.21 -4.07
C LEU A 117 -0.68 9.43 -3.57
N THR A 118 -1.60 8.56 -3.99
CA THR A 118 -3.04 8.60 -3.73
C THR A 118 -3.76 9.80 -4.35
N GLN A 119 -3.28 11.02 -4.08
CA GLN A 119 -3.87 12.29 -4.47
C GLN A 119 -2.86 13.19 -5.20
N LEU A 120 -3.35 14.02 -6.11
CA LEU A 120 -2.54 15.06 -6.74
C LEU A 120 -2.39 16.26 -5.80
N PRO A 121 -1.15 16.76 -5.58
CA PRO A 121 -0.94 18.01 -4.86
C PRO A 121 -1.36 19.22 -5.71
N SER A 122 -2.03 20.19 -5.10
CA SER A 122 -2.40 21.44 -5.75
C SER A 122 -1.18 22.30 -6.07
N GLY A 123 -1.19 22.97 -7.23
CA GLY A 123 -0.17 23.96 -7.61
C GLY A 123 1.19 23.38 -8.02
N VAL A 124 1.29 22.05 -8.14
CA VAL A 124 2.54 21.36 -8.51
C VAL A 124 2.27 20.31 -9.59
N LYS A 125 3.16 20.23 -10.58
CA LYS A 125 3.13 19.15 -11.58
C LYS A 125 4.05 18.01 -11.13
N PRO A 126 3.53 16.87 -10.67
CA PRO A 126 4.36 15.72 -10.36
C PRO A 126 4.82 15.00 -11.65
N GLU A 127 5.90 14.23 -11.54
CA GLU A 127 6.42 13.35 -12.61
C GLU A 127 5.46 12.18 -12.92
N GLY A 128 4.60 11.85 -11.96
CA GLY A 128 3.57 10.83 -12.07
C GLY A 128 2.78 10.71 -10.78
N ILE A 129 1.76 9.85 -10.79
CA ILE A 129 0.95 9.53 -9.63
C ILE A 129 0.71 8.03 -9.51
N ILE A 130 0.81 7.50 -8.29
CA ILE A 130 0.29 6.17 -7.94
C ILE A 130 -1.05 6.37 -7.23
N THR A 131 -2.16 5.84 -7.75
CA THR A 131 -3.48 6.03 -7.12
C THR A 131 -4.33 4.77 -7.28
N PRO A 132 -5.23 4.44 -6.34
CA PRO A 132 -6.19 3.36 -6.56
C PRO A 132 -7.17 3.68 -7.69
N ASP A 133 -7.79 2.65 -8.25
CA ASP A 133 -8.90 2.79 -9.20
C ASP A 133 -10.15 3.34 -8.47
N GLN A 134 -10.37 4.64 -8.58
CA GLN A 134 -11.37 5.37 -7.82
C GLN A 134 -12.80 5.07 -8.30
N GLU A 135 -13.00 5.03 -9.62
CA GLU A 135 -14.30 4.68 -10.21
C GLU A 135 -14.67 3.24 -9.83
N LYS A 136 -13.72 2.30 -9.96
CA LYS A 136 -13.96 0.92 -9.54
C LYS A 136 -14.22 0.81 -8.05
N ALA A 137 -13.54 1.60 -7.21
CA ALA A 137 -13.80 1.63 -5.78
C ALA A 137 -15.24 2.04 -5.50
N GLY A 138 -15.72 3.14 -6.10
CA GLY A 138 -17.11 3.58 -5.98
C GLY A 138 -18.11 2.54 -6.48
N ALA A 139 -17.81 1.88 -7.62
CA ALA A 139 -18.65 0.82 -8.14
C ALA A 139 -18.73 -0.38 -7.19
N LEU A 140 -17.60 -0.80 -6.60
CA LEU A 140 -17.57 -1.90 -5.63
C LEU A 140 -18.28 -1.53 -4.32
N MET A 141 -18.19 -0.28 -3.86
CA MET A 141 -18.93 0.20 -2.68
C MET A 141 -20.44 0.02 -2.89
N ALA A 142 -20.95 0.56 -4.01
CA ALA A 142 -22.36 0.45 -4.35
C ALA A 142 -22.79 -1.01 -4.61
N GLN A 143 -21.97 -1.83 -5.28
CA GLN A 143 -22.24 -3.27 -5.49
C GLN A 143 -22.35 -4.02 -4.17
N THR A 144 -21.48 -3.71 -3.21
CA THR A 144 -21.51 -4.31 -1.88
C THR A 144 -22.80 -3.94 -1.16
N LEU A 145 -23.23 -2.67 -1.24
CA LEU A 145 -24.46 -2.21 -0.60
C LEU A 145 -25.72 -2.85 -1.20
N VAL A 146 -25.84 -2.87 -2.54
CA VAL A 146 -27.05 -3.36 -3.22
C VAL A 146 -27.25 -4.88 -3.12
N SER A 147 -26.24 -5.61 -2.63
CA SER A 147 -26.40 -7.01 -2.23
C SER A 147 -27.39 -7.21 -1.07
N LYS A 148 -27.62 -6.16 -0.26
CA LYS A 148 -28.58 -6.15 0.87
C LYS A 148 -29.67 -5.08 0.76
N VAL A 149 -29.45 -4.04 -0.04
CA VAL A 149 -30.38 -2.91 -0.20
C VAL A 149 -30.89 -2.84 -1.64
N SER A 150 -32.17 -3.14 -1.86
CA SER A 150 -32.78 -3.16 -3.20
C SER A 150 -33.72 -1.97 -3.48
N GLU A 151 -34.12 -1.23 -2.45
CA GLU A 151 -35.02 -0.08 -2.52
C GLU A 151 -34.79 0.88 -1.35
N GLY A 152 -35.36 2.08 -1.44
CA GLY A 152 -35.29 3.12 -0.40
C GLY A 152 -34.30 4.22 -0.76
N LEU A 153 -33.74 4.89 0.25
CA LEU A 153 -32.82 6.02 0.09
C LEU A 153 -31.41 5.61 0.51
N VAL A 154 -30.44 5.90 -0.34
CA VAL A 154 -29.00 5.73 -0.07
C VAL A 154 -28.33 7.09 0.08
N VAL A 155 -27.66 7.31 1.22
CA VAL A 155 -26.85 8.51 1.46
C VAL A 155 -25.40 8.22 1.08
N ILE A 156 -24.81 9.06 0.25
CA ILE A 156 -23.38 9.03 -0.05
C ILE A 156 -22.71 10.15 0.76
N LEU A 157 -21.85 9.77 1.70
CA LEU A 157 -20.92 10.71 2.35
C LEU A 157 -19.68 10.79 1.46
N GLN A 158 -19.66 11.83 0.62
CA GLN A 158 -18.56 12.08 -0.31
C GLN A 158 -17.39 12.72 0.46
N GLY A 159 -16.17 12.30 0.14
CA GLY A 159 -14.95 13.01 0.56
C GLY A 159 -14.87 14.42 -0.04
N ASP A 160 -13.70 15.07 0.03
CA ASP A 160 -13.55 16.40 -0.55
C ASP A 160 -13.80 16.33 -2.07
N PRO A 161 -14.79 17.06 -2.61
CA PRO A 161 -15.08 17.06 -4.04
C PRO A 161 -13.92 17.55 -4.91
N ASN A 162 -12.96 18.27 -4.32
CA ASN A 162 -11.79 18.83 -5.01
C ASN A 162 -10.57 17.91 -4.99
N GLU A 163 -10.59 16.85 -4.18
CA GLU A 163 -9.52 15.84 -4.19
C GLU A 163 -9.58 15.02 -5.49
N SER A 164 -8.42 14.79 -6.10
CA SER A 164 -8.30 13.95 -7.28
C SER A 164 -8.88 12.55 -7.02
N GLY A 165 -9.76 12.06 -7.88
CA GLY A 165 -10.41 10.76 -7.70
C GLY A 165 -11.78 10.80 -7.02
N SER A 166 -12.13 11.91 -6.36
CA SER A 166 -13.39 12.03 -5.60
C SER A 166 -14.61 11.94 -6.50
N GLN A 167 -14.57 12.61 -7.66
CA GLN A 167 -15.67 12.61 -8.62
C GLN A 167 -15.81 11.26 -9.34
N GLU A 168 -14.70 10.61 -9.68
CA GLU A 168 -14.65 9.28 -10.28
C GLU A 168 -15.27 8.25 -9.34
N ARG A 169 -14.91 8.30 -8.06
CA ARG A 169 -15.53 7.46 -7.03
C ARG A 169 -17.03 7.72 -6.90
N LEU A 170 -17.47 8.98 -6.88
CA LEU A 170 -18.89 9.31 -6.87
C LEU A 170 -19.61 8.79 -8.12
N ALA A 171 -18.99 8.93 -9.30
CA ALA A 171 -19.52 8.43 -10.56
C ALA A 171 -19.68 6.91 -10.54
N GLY A 172 -18.68 6.16 -10.05
CA GLY A 172 -18.76 4.71 -9.88
C GLY A 172 -19.91 4.27 -8.96
N ASN A 173 -20.12 4.99 -7.85
CA ASN A 173 -21.28 4.76 -6.98
C ASN A 173 -22.59 4.96 -7.75
N LYS A 174 -22.76 6.13 -8.39
CA LYS A 174 -23.98 6.49 -9.13
C LYS A 174 -24.25 5.56 -10.31
N ALA A 175 -23.22 5.11 -11.02
CA ALA A 175 -23.32 4.21 -12.16
C ALA A 175 -23.87 2.82 -11.80
N VAL A 176 -23.60 2.35 -10.58
CA VAL A 176 -24.19 1.11 -10.06
C VAL A 176 -25.59 1.37 -9.54
N LEU A 177 -25.79 2.39 -8.71
CA LEU A 177 -27.07 2.68 -8.08
C LEU A 177 -28.17 3.04 -9.09
N SER A 178 -27.84 3.66 -10.23
CA SER A 178 -28.79 4.00 -11.29
C SER A 178 -29.48 2.79 -11.92
N LYS A 179 -28.90 1.58 -11.77
CA LYS A 179 -29.49 0.32 -12.23
C LYS A 179 -30.61 -0.19 -11.31
N TYR A 180 -30.81 0.46 -10.17
CA TYR A 180 -31.81 0.11 -9.16
C TYR A 180 -32.84 1.24 -9.05
N PRO A 181 -33.91 1.23 -9.87
CA PRO A 181 -34.83 2.38 -10.00
C PRO A 181 -35.63 2.69 -8.73
N LYS A 182 -35.67 1.76 -7.78
CA LYS A 182 -36.30 1.95 -6.46
C LYS A 182 -35.36 2.56 -5.42
N ILE A 183 -34.10 2.83 -5.79
CA ILE A 183 -33.12 3.49 -4.92
C ILE A 183 -33.04 4.97 -5.31
N ALA A 184 -33.37 5.84 -4.36
CA ALA A 184 -33.06 7.26 -4.42
C ALA A 184 -31.68 7.52 -3.81
N VAL A 185 -30.95 8.51 -4.33
CA VAL A 185 -29.60 8.84 -3.86
C VAL A 185 -29.55 10.27 -3.34
N HIS A 186 -29.01 10.45 -2.14
CA HIS A 186 -28.66 11.76 -1.59
C HIS A 186 -27.16 11.82 -1.36
N THR A 187 -26.51 12.96 -1.61
CA THR A 187 -25.07 13.13 -1.41
C THR A 187 -24.82 14.27 -0.44
N ILE A 188 -23.99 14.01 0.57
CA ILE A 188 -23.48 14.99 1.52
C ILE A 188 -21.96 15.04 1.32
N ALA A 189 -21.45 16.17 0.84
CA ALA A 189 -20.03 16.36 0.60
C ALA A 189 -19.32 16.87 1.86
N SER A 190 -18.10 16.36 2.09
CA SER A 190 -17.23 16.76 3.19
C SER A 190 -16.02 17.50 2.65
N THR A 191 -15.95 18.82 2.84
CA THR A 191 -14.76 19.61 2.52
C THR A 191 -13.80 19.64 3.73
N PRO A 192 -12.51 19.99 3.54
CA PRO A 192 -11.55 20.08 4.63
C PRO A 192 -12.05 21.00 5.76
N GLY A 193 -12.01 20.51 7.01
CA GLY A 193 -12.49 21.25 8.20
C GLY A 193 -14.01 21.28 8.39
N SER A 194 -14.79 20.64 7.51
CA SER A 194 -16.26 20.60 7.59
C SER A 194 -16.81 19.30 8.20
N GLU A 195 -15.97 18.48 8.82
CA GLU A 195 -16.36 17.12 9.25
C GLU A 195 -17.46 17.15 10.31
N SER A 196 -17.48 18.17 11.17
CA SER A 196 -18.58 18.40 12.13
C SER A 196 -19.89 18.75 11.42
N LEU A 197 -19.82 19.53 10.35
CA LEU A 197 -20.99 19.88 9.52
C LEU A 197 -21.49 18.66 8.75
N THR A 198 -20.59 17.82 8.24
CA THR A 198 -20.93 16.57 7.54
C THR A 198 -21.67 15.61 8.49
N ARG A 199 -21.16 15.44 9.71
CA ARG A 199 -21.82 14.65 10.75
C ARG A 199 -23.21 15.23 11.10
N THR A 200 -23.29 16.54 11.32
CA THR A 200 -24.55 17.22 11.65
C THR A 200 -25.58 17.06 10.53
N GLY A 201 -25.16 17.26 9.28
CA GLY A 201 -26.00 17.04 8.11
C GLY A 201 -26.52 15.62 8.00
N LEU A 202 -25.70 14.60 8.31
CA LEU A 202 -26.16 13.22 8.37
C LEU A 202 -27.22 13.01 9.47
N VAL A 203 -27.00 13.53 10.68
CA VAL A 203 -27.97 13.43 11.79
C VAL A 203 -29.31 14.04 11.39
N GLU A 204 -29.30 15.27 10.88
CA GLU A 204 -30.52 15.95 10.45
C GLU A 204 -31.22 15.20 9.32
N PHE A 205 -30.45 14.70 8.36
CA PHE A 205 -31.00 13.97 7.22
C PHE A 205 -31.70 12.68 7.67
N LEU A 206 -31.08 11.91 8.56
CA LEU A 206 -31.66 10.69 9.11
C LEU A 206 -32.91 10.97 9.96
N GLN A 207 -32.92 12.05 10.73
CA GLN A 207 -34.10 12.45 11.52
C GLN A 207 -35.28 12.89 10.64
N LYS A 208 -35.01 13.59 9.54
CA LYS A 208 -36.04 13.99 8.55
C LYS A 208 -36.57 12.80 7.73
N ASN A 209 -35.84 11.69 7.71
CA ASN A 209 -36.10 10.52 6.87
C ASN A 209 -36.06 9.21 7.69
N PRO A 210 -36.84 9.08 8.79
CA PRO A 210 -36.58 8.10 9.84
C PRO A 210 -36.68 6.64 9.38
N GLU A 211 -37.40 6.33 8.30
CA GLU A 211 -37.64 4.95 7.85
C GLU A 211 -37.39 4.74 6.35
N THR A 212 -36.82 5.73 5.66
CA THR A 212 -36.57 5.65 4.21
C THR A 212 -35.10 5.41 3.88
N VAL A 213 -34.18 5.78 4.76
CA VAL A 213 -32.74 5.60 4.53
C VAL A 213 -32.35 4.15 4.83
N GLN A 214 -31.97 3.41 3.80
CA GLN A 214 -31.63 1.99 3.89
C GLN A 214 -30.13 1.74 3.80
N GLY A 215 -29.36 2.68 3.25
CA GLY A 215 -27.93 2.53 3.06
C GLY A 215 -27.12 3.83 3.17
N ILE A 216 -25.86 3.69 3.60
CA ILE A 216 -24.86 4.75 3.61
C ILE A 216 -23.60 4.23 2.93
N LEU A 217 -23.08 5.01 1.97
CA LEU A 217 -21.78 4.82 1.34
C LEU A 217 -20.83 5.92 1.83
N ALA A 218 -19.79 5.57 2.58
CA ALA A 218 -18.84 6.54 3.13
C ALA A 218 -17.48 6.41 2.44
N HIS A 219 -17.05 7.46 1.74
CA HIS A 219 -15.88 7.40 0.86
C HIS A 219 -14.54 7.17 1.58
N THR A 220 -14.42 7.63 2.83
CA THR A 220 -13.18 7.53 3.63
C THR A 220 -13.46 6.83 4.96
N GLU A 221 -12.40 6.32 5.59
CA GLU A 221 -12.48 5.70 6.92
C GLU A 221 -13.06 6.67 7.98
N LYS A 222 -12.66 7.94 7.92
CA LYS A 222 -13.14 8.97 8.84
C LYS A 222 -14.65 9.18 8.72
N LEU A 223 -15.16 9.23 7.49
CA LEU A 223 -16.61 9.36 7.24
C LEU A 223 -17.37 8.09 7.65
N ALA A 224 -16.80 6.91 7.43
CA ALA A 224 -17.41 5.64 7.85
C ALA A 224 -17.51 5.54 9.37
N LEU A 225 -16.47 5.94 10.11
CA LEU A 225 -16.48 6.02 11.55
C LEU A 225 -17.59 6.97 12.05
N GLN A 226 -17.65 8.19 11.51
CA GLN A 226 -18.68 9.16 11.87
C GLN A 226 -20.10 8.64 11.59
N ALA A 227 -20.32 8.00 10.44
CA ALA A 227 -21.60 7.39 10.11
C ALA A 227 -21.97 6.30 11.12
N SER A 228 -21.04 5.40 11.43
CA SER A 228 -21.26 4.32 12.41
C SER A 228 -21.62 4.85 13.79
N GLU A 229 -20.97 5.93 14.25
CA GLU A 229 -21.29 6.58 15.52
C GLU A 229 -22.66 7.24 15.52
N VAL A 230 -23.03 7.92 14.42
CA VAL A 230 -24.37 8.52 14.27
C VAL A 230 -25.45 7.45 14.27
N LEU A 231 -25.26 6.35 13.55
CA LEU A 231 -26.21 5.23 13.54
C LEU A 231 -26.40 4.63 14.94
N LYS A 232 -25.30 4.45 15.68
CA LYS A 232 -25.34 3.98 17.07
C LYS A 232 -26.06 4.97 17.99
N GLN A 233 -25.78 6.27 17.85
CA GLN A 233 -26.41 7.33 18.66
C GLN A 233 -27.92 7.40 18.43
N LEU A 234 -28.38 7.18 17.20
CA LEU A 234 -29.79 7.23 16.82
C LEU A 234 -30.51 5.88 16.91
N ASP A 235 -29.81 4.82 17.34
CA ASP A 235 -30.30 3.42 17.35
C ASP A 235 -30.89 2.98 15.99
N LYS A 236 -30.21 3.36 14.89
CA LYS A 236 -30.64 3.07 13.52
C LYS A 236 -29.89 1.89 12.92
N LYS A 237 -30.64 0.96 12.32
CA LYS A 237 -30.13 -0.23 11.61
C LYS A 237 -30.06 0.01 10.11
N ILE A 238 -29.11 0.85 9.69
CA ILE A 238 -28.90 1.21 8.28
C ILE A 238 -27.62 0.54 7.77
N SER A 239 -27.64 0.03 6.55
CA SER A 239 -26.48 -0.65 5.96
C SER A 239 -25.35 0.35 5.67
N LEU A 240 -24.18 0.16 6.26
CA LEU A 240 -23.01 1.04 6.07
C LEU A 240 -21.89 0.32 5.30
N VAL A 241 -21.43 0.92 4.20
CA VAL A 241 -20.26 0.47 3.43
C VAL A 241 -19.20 1.58 3.39
N GLY A 242 -17.98 1.24 3.80
CA GLY A 242 -16.81 2.11 3.72
C GLY A 242 -16.11 2.06 2.35
N GLY A 243 -15.19 2.99 2.12
CA GLY A 243 -14.39 3.08 0.89
C GLY A 243 -12.88 2.99 1.12
N GLN A 244 -12.44 2.69 2.34
CA GLN A 244 -11.03 2.67 2.74
C GLN A 244 -10.84 1.74 3.95
N VAL A 245 -10.55 0.46 3.67
CA VAL A 245 -10.25 -0.52 4.72
C VAL A 245 -9.10 -0.04 5.60
N SER A 246 -9.33 -0.11 6.90
CA SER A 246 -8.38 0.09 8.00
C SER A 246 -8.56 -0.99 9.08
N LEU A 247 -7.64 -1.09 10.05
CA LEU A 247 -7.86 -1.99 11.20
C LEU A 247 -9.14 -1.63 11.98
N ALA A 248 -9.42 -0.35 12.17
CA ALA A 248 -10.64 0.11 12.84
C ALA A 248 -11.91 -0.27 12.04
N SER A 249 -11.86 -0.20 10.70
CA SER A 249 -12.97 -0.68 9.85
C SER A 249 -13.20 -2.18 9.99
N ILE A 250 -12.13 -2.97 10.13
CA ILE A 250 -12.21 -4.42 10.26
C ILE A 250 -12.86 -4.79 11.59
N GLU A 251 -12.56 -4.07 12.66
CA GLU A 251 -13.24 -4.22 13.96
C GLU A 251 -14.73 -3.87 13.88
N ARG A 252 -15.09 -2.78 13.18
CA ARG A 252 -16.50 -2.42 12.93
C ARG A 252 -17.22 -3.45 12.09
N MET A 253 -16.57 -4.01 11.07
CA MET A 253 -17.14 -5.09 10.27
C MET A 253 -17.33 -6.37 11.08
N SER A 254 -16.36 -6.71 11.93
CA SER A 254 -16.43 -7.88 12.81
C SER A 254 -17.53 -7.76 13.87
N SER A 255 -17.80 -6.54 14.35
CA SER A 255 -18.90 -6.26 15.29
C SER A 255 -20.26 -6.03 14.60
N GLY A 256 -20.31 -6.04 13.27
CA GLY A 256 -21.52 -5.88 12.47
C GLY A 256 -22.04 -4.45 12.35
N THR A 257 -21.31 -3.44 12.83
CA THR A 257 -21.72 -2.01 12.68
C THR A 257 -21.36 -1.42 11.31
N GLN A 258 -20.58 -2.15 10.52
CA GLN A 258 -20.27 -1.85 9.12
C GLN A 258 -20.38 -3.16 8.32
N MET A 259 -21.02 -3.17 7.15
CA MET A 259 -21.27 -4.42 6.41
C MET A 259 -20.21 -4.77 5.37
N GLY A 260 -19.38 -3.80 4.98
CA GLY A 260 -18.33 -3.97 3.99
C GLY A 260 -17.47 -2.73 3.85
N ASP A 261 -16.37 -2.85 3.11
CA ASP A 261 -15.41 -1.77 2.85
C ASP A 261 -14.60 -2.06 1.58
N ILE A 262 -13.76 -1.13 1.11
CA ILE A 262 -12.89 -1.29 -0.05
C ILE A 262 -11.42 -1.23 0.35
N ASP A 263 -10.69 -2.30 0.04
CA ASP A 263 -9.23 -2.34 0.14
C ASP A 263 -8.62 -1.58 -1.06
N THR A 264 -7.99 -0.45 -0.75
CA THR A 264 -7.28 0.41 -1.73
C THR A 264 -5.83 -0.04 -1.96
N SER A 265 -5.45 -1.21 -1.45
CA SER A 265 -4.13 -1.82 -1.56
C SER A 265 -2.97 -0.91 -1.13
N PRO A 266 -2.98 -0.34 0.09
CA PRO A 266 -2.00 0.66 0.53
C PRO A 266 -0.55 0.16 0.49
N TYR A 267 -0.31 -1.11 0.82
CA TYR A 267 1.02 -1.72 0.68
C TYR A 267 1.53 -1.69 -0.77
N LEU A 268 0.68 -2.05 -1.74
CA LEU A 268 1.05 -2.00 -3.16
C LEU A 268 1.26 -0.58 -3.65
N GLN A 269 0.52 0.40 -3.14
CA GLN A 269 0.77 1.81 -3.44
C GLN A 269 2.20 2.19 -3.01
N GLY A 270 2.63 1.83 -1.80
CA GLY A 270 4.00 2.05 -1.33
C GLY A 270 5.07 1.35 -2.17
N VAL A 271 4.84 0.08 -2.54
CA VAL A 271 5.74 -0.68 -3.42
C VAL A 271 5.92 0.01 -4.78
N ASN A 272 4.81 0.38 -5.44
CA ASN A 272 4.86 1.02 -6.75
C ASN A 272 5.46 2.43 -6.67
N ALA A 273 5.20 3.16 -5.57
CA ALA A 273 5.80 4.47 -5.34
C ALA A 273 7.33 4.39 -5.28
N TYR A 274 7.88 3.42 -4.55
CA TYR A 274 9.33 3.21 -4.52
C TYR A 274 9.89 2.85 -5.91
N GLN A 275 9.22 1.94 -6.64
CA GLN A 275 9.67 1.51 -7.97
C GLN A 275 9.68 2.67 -8.97
N TRP A 276 8.64 3.49 -8.99
CA TRP A 276 8.57 4.67 -9.85
C TRP A 276 9.57 5.73 -9.42
N ALA A 277 9.77 5.94 -8.12
CA ALA A 277 10.80 6.83 -7.60
C ALA A 277 12.20 6.44 -8.11
N GLN A 278 12.55 5.16 -8.07
CA GLN A 278 13.82 4.65 -8.61
C GLN A 278 13.93 4.87 -10.12
N LYS A 279 12.85 4.65 -10.89
CA LYS A 279 12.85 4.91 -12.34
C LYS A 279 13.07 6.39 -12.64
N ILE A 280 12.40 7.29 -11.93
CA ILE A 280 12.54 8.75 -12.06
C ILE A 280 13.97 9.18 -11.73
N ILE A 281 14.53 8.72 -10.61
CA ILE A 281 15.92 9.01 -10.21
C ILE A 281 16.91 8.57 -11.29
N LYS A 282 16.66 7.40 -11.90
CA LYS A 282 17.50 6.83 -12.98
C LYS A 282 17.18 7.41 -14.36
N LYS A 283 16.26 8.37 -14.47
CA LYS A 283 15.75 8.95 -15.73
C LYS A 283 15.27 7.90 -16.73
N GLN A 284 14.67 6.83 -16.22
CA GLN A 284 14.07 5.76 -17.01
C GLN A 284 12.61 6.09 -17.31
N PRO A 285 12.07 5.65 -18.46
CA PRO A 285 10.67 5.83 -18.77
C PRO A 285 9.79 5.10 -17.74
N LEU A 286 8.70 5.75 -17.35
CA LEU A 286 7.64 5.10 -16.59
C LEU A 286 6.89 4.14 -17.53
N GLU A 287 6.49 2.98 -17.01
CA GLU A 287 5.61 2.06 -17.74
C GLU A 287 4.17 2.47 -17.44
N VAL A 288 3.55 3.16 -18.39
CA VAL A 288 2.29 3.88 -18.17
C VAL A 288 1.30 3.50 -19.27
N ASN A 289 0.09 3.10 -18.87
CA ASN A 289 -1.04 2.91 -19.78
C ASN A 289 -2.17 3.92 -19.51
N ASP A 290 -2.09 4.67 -18.40
CA ASP A 290 -3.15 5.53 -17.89
C ASP A 290 -2.60 6.93 -17.53
N SER A 291 -3.44 7.95 -17.60
CA SER A 291 -3.11 9.30 -17.16
C SER A 291 -4.27 9.91 -16.37
N ILE A 292 -3.94 10.92 -15.55
CA ILE A 292 -4.93 11.76 -14.88
C ILE A 292 -4.74 13.18 -15.42
N THR A 293 -5.84 13.76 -15.92
CA THR A 293 -5.88 15.17 -16.34
C THR A 293 -5.96 16.06 -15.10
N SER A 294 -5.06 17.03 -14.99
CA SER A 294 -5.14 18.09 -13.98
C SER A 294 -4.99 19.47 -14.64
N GLU A 295 -5.13 20.53 -13.84
CA GLU A 295 -4.85 21.92 -14.28
C GLU A 295 -3.42 22.09 -14.81
N GLN A 296 -2.50 21.19 -14.43
CA GLN A 296 -1.09 21.18 -14.82
C GLN A 296 -0.82 20.28 -16.05
N GLY A 297 -1.89 19.74 -16.65
CA GLY A 297 -1.86 18.89 -17.84
C GLY A 297 -2.05 17.40 -17.52
N GLU A 298 -1.70 16.55 -18.49
CA GLU A 298 -1.73 15.09 -18.33
C GLU A 298 -0.58 14.61 -17.44
N ILE A 299 -0.93 13.87 -16.38
CA ILE A 299 0.01 13.28 -15.44
C ILE A 299 0.03 11.76 -15.63
N PRO A 300 1.19 11.13 -15.86
CA PRO A 300 1.31 9.68 -15.90
C PRO A 300 0.77 9.00 -14.63
N ALA A 301 -0.08 8.00 -14.77
CA ALA A 301 -0.75 7.38 -13.64
C ALA A 301 -0.52 5.86 -13.57
N LYS A 302 -0.22 5.36 -12.37
CA LYS A 302 -0.30 3.95 -12.03
C LYS A 302 -1.59 3.71 -11.27
N ILE A 303 -2.56 3.13 -11.96
CA ILE A 303 -3.83 2.74 -11.36
C ILE A 303 -3.66 1.41 -10.61
N ILE A 304 -3.91 1.42 -9.30
CA ILE A 304 -3.83 0.25 -8.43
C ILE A 304 -5.22 -0.37 -8.28
N ALA A 305 -5.32 -1.66 -8.60
CA ALA A 305 -6.57 -2.40 -8.46
C ALA A 305 -7.06 -2.41 -7.01
N VAL A 306 -8.37 -2.27 -6.85
CA VAL A 306 -9.07 -2.26 -5.56
C VAL A 306 -9.92 -3.51 -5.37
N LYS A 307 -10.25 -3.85 -4.13
CA LYS A 307 -11.03 -5.07 -3.80
C LYS A 307 -12.11 -4.77 -2.78
N ALA A 308 -13.28 -5.38 -2.95
CA ALA A 308 -14.32 -5.36 -1.93
C ALA A 308 -13.92 -6.27 -0.77
N VAL A 309 -14.14 -5.79 0.45
CA VAL A 309 -13.96 -6.52 1.69
C VAL A 309 -15.31 -6.69 2.36
N THR A 310 -15.67 -7.94 2.62
CA THR A 310 -16.96 -8.36 3.12
C THR A 310 -16.74 -9.44 4.19
N PRO A 311 -17.77 -9.83 4.97
CA PRO A 311 -17.61 -10.87 5.99
C PRO A 311 -17.01 -12.18 5.47
N GLU A 312 -17.21 -12.50 4.19
CA GLU A 312 -16.71 -13.72 3.56
C GLU A 312 -15.19 -13.73 3.36
N ASN A 313 -14.54 -12.56 3.26
CA ASN A 313 -13.09 -12.46 2.99
C ASN A 313 -12.31 -11.61 4.01
N ILE A 314 -12.99 -11.01 5.00
CA ILE A 314 -12.42 -10.09 5.99
C ILE A 314 -11.19 -10.68 6.72
N SER A 315 -11.22 -11.95 7.09
CA SER A 315 -10.11 -12.59 7.83
C SER A 315 -8.81 -12.63 7.02
N ILE A 316 -8.88 -12.74 5.70
CA ILE A 316 -7.69 -12.72 4.82
C ILE A 316 -7.04 -11.33 4.86
N ILE A 317 -7.87 -10.30 4.77
CA ILE A 317 -7.41 -8.91 4.79
C ILE A 317 -6.87 -8.52 6.17
N GLN A 318 -7.58 -8.90 7.25
CA GLN A 318 -7.13 -8.71 8.62
C GLN A 318 -5.76 -9.33 8.85
N ASN A 319 -5.58 -10.60 8.49
CA ASN A 319 -4.30 -11.29 8.65
C ASN A 319 -3.16 -10.59 7.88
N SER A 320 -3.45 -10.15 6.64
CA SER A 320 -2.50 -9.41 5.82
C SER A 320 -2.10 -8.07 6.47
N TYR A 321 -3.08 -7.27 6.90
CA TYR A 321 -2.87 -5.96 7.51
C TYR A 321 -2.12 -6.08 8.84
N THR A 322 -2.59 -6.94 9.74
CA THR A 322 -1.97 -7.14 11.05
C THR A 322 -0.53 -7.63 10.92
N LYS A 323 -0.26 -8.59 10.04
CA LYS A 323 1.11 -9.09 9.81
C LYS A 323 2.02 -7.98 9.28
N THR A 324 1.53 -7.20 8.32
CA THR A 324 2.31 -6.11 7.71
C THR A 324 2.61 -5.00 8.72
N ILE A 325 1.62 -4.60 9.52
CA ILE A 325 1.79 -3.57 10.57
C ILE A 325 2.75 -4.05 11.66
N LYS A 326 2.60 -5.28 12.17
CA LYS A 326 3.55 -5.85 13.15
C LYS A 326 4.98 -5.85 12.62
N SER A 327 5.17 -6.21 11.36
CA SER A 327 6.49 -6.16 10.72
C SER A 327 7.02 -4.73 10.59
N ALA A 328 6.16 -3.77 10.25
CA ALA A 328 6.53 -2.35 10.17
C ALA A 328 6.95 -1.78 11.53
N GLU A 329 6.24 -2.13 12.60
CA GLU A 329 6.57 -1.72 13.97
C GLU A 329 7.88 -2.33 14.47
N GLN A 330 8.13 -3.60 14.16
CA GLN A 330 9.41 -4.26 14.46
C GLN A 330 10.58 -3.59 13.73
N ASP A 331 10.39 -3.23 12.46
CA ASP A 331 11.39 -2.53 11.66
C ASP A 331 11.70 -1.13 12.24
N LYS A 332 10.68 -0.38 12.69
CA LYS A 332 10.88 0.91 13.36
C LYS A 332 11.67 0.77 14.65
N LYS A 333 11.31 -0.20 15.51
CA LYS A 333 12.04 -0.47 16.77
C LYS A 333 13.50 -0.86 16.53
N ALA A 334 13.79 -1.62 15.48
CA ALA A 334 15.16 -1.97 15.11
C ALA A 334 15.97 -0.73 14.68
N LYS A 335 15.40 0.13 13.82
CA LYS A 335 16.05 1.39 13.39
C LYS A 335 16.32 2.33 14.57
N GLU A 336 15.37 2.49 15.49
CA GLU A 336 15.57 3.31 16.69
C GLU A 336 16.66 2.77 17.62
N GLN A 337 16.86 1.45 17.67
CA GLN A 337 17.94 0.82 18.43
C GLN A 337 19.30 0.96 17.74
N GLU A 338 19.35 0.92 16.41
CA GLU A 338 20.56 1.19 15.62
C GLU A 338 20.97 2.66 15.72
N ASP A 339 20.04 3.60 15.59
CA ASP A 339 20.30 5.04 15.73
C ASP A 339 20.81 5.41 17.14
N LYS A 340 20.32 4.71 18.17
CA LYS A 340 20.84 4.86 19.55
C LYS A 340 22.24 4.28 19.71
N LYS A 341 22.56 3.17 19.05
CA LYS A 341 23.92 2.59 19.05
C LYS A 341 24.91 3.47 18.28
N GLU A 342 24.54 4.01 17.13
CA GLU A 342 25.39 4.93 16.37
C GLU A 342 25.66 6.22 17.16
N LYS A 343 24.65 6.80 17.83
CA LYS A 343 24.84 7.96 18.73
C LYS A 343 25.70 7.65 19.96
N SER A 344 25.65 6.42 20.50
CA SER A 344 26.53 6.00 21.61
C SER A 344 27.98 5.75 21.19
N SER A 345 28.24 5.45 19.91
CA SER A 345 29.60 5.23 19.39
C SER A 345 30.34 6.52 18.99
N GLY A 346 29.64 7.66 18.94
CA GLY A 346 30.20 8.98 18.67
C GLY A 346 30.65 9.77 19.91
N GLN A 347 30.51 9.21 21.11
CA GLN A 347 30.84 9.89 22.36
C GLN A 347 31.47 8.91 23.35
N ALA A 348 32.67 8.42 23.00
CA ALA A 348 33.56 7.71 23.92
C ALA A 348 34.80 8.56 24.19
N SER A 349 34.64 9.61 24.97
CA SER A 349 35.69 10.09 25.87
C SER A 349 35.04 10.65 27.13
N GLU A 350 35.50 10.12 28.26
CA GLU A 350 35.28 10.54 29.64
C GLU A 350 34.09 9.94 30.41
N GLY A 351 34.42 9.33 31.55
CA GLY A 351 33.49 9.13 32.66
C GLY A 351 33.30 7.70 33.13
N LYS A 352 34.32 7.12 33.81
CA LYS A 352 34.11 6.08 34.82
C LYS A 352 33.39 6.71 36.02
N ASP A 353 32.29 6.12 36.48
CA ASP A 353 32.20 5.48 37.81
C ASP A 353 30.74 5.09 38.17
N LYS A 354 30.65 3.88 38.75
CA LYS A 354 29.71 3.32 39.76
C LYS A 354 28.26 3.85 39.87
N GLU A 355 27.29 2.93 39.85
CA GLU A 355 26.71 2.36 41.10
C GLU A 355 25.76 1.19 40.82
N GLU A 356 25.72 0.26 41.78
CA GLU A 356 24.92 -0.97 41.85
C GLU A 356 23.50 -0.75 42.40
N ALA A 357 22.69 -1.78 42.16
CA ALA A 357 21.61 -2.30 43.03
C ALA A 357 20.16 -1.81 42.81
N GLY A 358 19.27 -2.78 42.57
CA GLY A 358 17.82 -2.63 42.67
C GLY A 358 17.05 -3.77 41.97
N LYS A 359 16.70 -4.81 42.73
CA LYS A 359 16.10 -6.09 42.34
C LYS A 359 14.62 -6.05 41.89
N GLU A 360 14.29 -7.12 41.15
CA GLU A 360 13.08 -8.00 41.15
C GLU A 360 11.66 -7.48 40.85
N GLY A 361 11.01 -8.24 39.96
CA GLY A 361 9.57 -8.19 39.67
C GLY A 361 9.22 -9.06 38.46
N GLU A 362 9.24 -10.39 38.63
CA GLU A 362 8.67 -11.35 37.67
C GLU A 362 7.13 -11.27 37.63
N ALA A 363 6.55 -11.38 36.43
CA ALA A 363 5.32 -12.14 36.21
C ALA A 363 5.17 -12.48 34.71
N LYS A 364 5.37 -13.77 34.39
CA LYS A 364 4.89 -14.42 33.16
C LYS A 364 3.37 -14.55 33.23
N ASN A 365 2.68 -14.40 32.10
CA ASN A 365 1.53 -15.29 31.82
C ASN A 365 1.37 -15.51 30.32
N GLU A 366 1.37 -16.79 29.94
CA GLU A 366 1.06 -17.33 28.62
C GLU A 366 -0.45 -17.54 28.50
N GLY A 367 -1.01 -17.39 27.29
CA GLY A 367 -2.40 -17.72 26.98
C GLY A 367 -2.56 -18.07 25.51
N LYS A 368 -2.72 -19.37 25.24
CA LYS A 368 -2.87 -20.04 23.94
C LYS A 368 -4.13 -19.62 23.17
N SER A 369 -3.98 -19.61 21.85
CA SER A 369 -4.98 -19.46 20.79
C SER A 369 -5.73 -20.75 20.47
N GLU A 370 -7.01 -20.67 20.10
CA GLU A 370 -7.75 -21.70 19.38
C GLU A 370 -8.09 -21.25 17.95
N GLU A 371 -7.88 -22.16 17.00
CA GLU A 371 -7.82 -21.96 15.56
C GLU A 371 -8.92 -22.81 14.89
N LYS A 372 -9.80 -22.22 14.05
CA LYS A 372 -10.67 -22.99 13.14
C LYS A 372 -10.90 -22.31 11.78
N GLY A 373 -10.47 -23.00 10.71
CA GLY A 373 -11.22 -23.16 9.46
C GLY A 373 -10.85 -22.31 8.24
N SER A 374 -9.78 -22.65 7.50
CA SER A 374 -9.51 -22.15 6.13
C SER A 374 -10.18 -23.04 5.08
N SER A 375 -10.85 -22.46 4.08
CA SER A 375 -11.34 -23.21 2.91
C SER A 375 -10.16 -23.69 2.05
N ALA A 376 -10.00 -25.01 1.92
CA ALA A 376 -8.84 -25.66 1.31
C ALA A 376 -9.01 -25.84 -0.21
N ILE A 377 -7.92 -25.67 -0.96
CA ILE A 377 -7.80 -26.07 -2.37
C ILE A 377 -8.08 -27.58 -2.46
N PRO A 378 -8.88 -28.08 -3.43
CA PRO A 378 -9.15 -29.50 -3.58
C PRO A 378 -7.85 -30.31 -3.69
N ALA A 379 -7.71 -31.37 -2.89
CA ALA A 379 -6.47 -32.15 -2.74
C ALA A 379 -5.96 -32.80 -4.04
N GLU A 380 -6.78 -32.83 -5.08
CA GLU A 380 -6.50 -33.46 -6.37
C GLU A 380 -6.01 -32.47 -7.44
N ALA A 381 -5.99 -31.16 -7.15
CA ALA A 381 -5.66 -30.12 -8.12
C ALA A 381 -4.15 -30.10 -8.46
N LYS A 382 -3.77 -30.72 -9.58
CA LYS A 382 -2.37 -30.74 -10.08
C LYS A 382 -1.90 -29.43 -10.71
N LYS A 383 -2.84 -28.53 -11.08
CA LYS A 383 -2.57 -27.24 -11.74
C LYS A 383 -3.71 -26.28 -11.47
N VAL A 384 -3.39 -25.03 -11.12
CA VAL A 384 -4.36 -23.94 -11.01
C VAL A 384 -3.98 -22.82 -11.98
N THR A 385 -4.89 -22.48 -12.87
CA THR A 385 -4.75 -21.38 -13.83
C THR A 385 -5.86 -20.37 -13.59
N GLU A 386 -5.47 -19.14 -13.29
CA GLU A 386 -6.36 -17.99 -13.18
C GLU A 386 -6.32 -17.22 -14.50
N ARG A 387 -7.47 -17.06 -15.15
CA ARG A 387 -7.60 -16.24 -16.36
C ARG A 387 -8.31 -14.95 -15.99
N ILE A 388 -7.65 -13.83 -16.20
CA ILE A 388 -8.21 -12.50 -16.00
C ILE A 388 -8.39 -11.90 -17.39
N LYS A 389 -9.65 -11.72 -17.79
CA LYS A 389 -10.02 -11.01 -19.02
C LYS A 389 -10.55 -9.64 -18.65
N THR A 390 -9.86 -8.60 -19.09
CA THR A 390 -10.30 -7.21 -18.96
C THR A 390 -10.71 -6.69 -20.32
N GLU A 391 -11.93 -6.18 -20.42
CA GLU A 391 -12.49 -5.62 -21.65
C GLU A 391 -12.85 -4.16 -21.38
N THR A 392 -12.21 -3.25 -22.11
CA THR A 392 -12.45 -1.81 -22.03
C THR A 392 -13.09 -1.36 -23.33
N ASN A 393 -14.29 -0.78 -23.23
CA ASN A 393 -14.97 -0.12 -24.34
C ASN A 393 -14.91 1.39 -24.10
N ARG A 394 -14.30 2.13 -25.04
CA ARG A 394 -14.20 3.58 -25.02
C ARG A 394 -15.09 4.13 -26.12
N GLU A 395 -16.01 5.02 -25.77
CA GLU A 395 -16.85 5.73 -26.73
C GLU A 395 -16.36 7.19 -26.83
N TYR A 396 -16.13 7.65 -28.05
CA TYR A 396 -15.79 9.04 -28.35
C TYR A 396 -17.08 9.76 -28.72
N LEU A 397 -17.42 10.84 -28.02
CA LEU A 397 -18.65 11.60 -28.23
C LEU A 397 -18.32 12.98 -28.82
N ASP A 398 -19.17 13.50 -29.70
CA ASP A 398 -19.09 14.90 -30.14
C ASP A 398 -19.63 15.86 -29.07
N ALA A 399 -19.55 17.16 -29.36
CA ALA A 399 -20.00 18.22 -28.47
C ALA A 399 -21.52 18.19 -28.17
N GLN A 400 -22.29 17.39 -28.91
CA GLN A 400 -23.73 17.18 -28.74
C GLN A 400 -24.04 15.85 -28.04
N GLY A 401 -23.02 15.10 -27.62
CA GLY A 401 -23.16 13.82 -26.92
C GLY A 401 -23.49 12.65 -27.84
N LYS A 402 -23.22 12.75 -29.15
CA LYS A 402 -23.40 11.65 -30.10
C LYS A 402 -22.09 10.90 -30.27
N VAL A 403 -22.15 9.56 -30.24
CA VAL A 403 -20.96 8.70 -30.41
C VAL A 403 -20.42 8.87 -31.84
N ILE A 404 -19.19 9.36 -31.94
CA ILE A 404 -18.42 9.56 -33.18
C ILE A 404 -17.33 8.51 -33.38
N GLY A 405 -17.05 7.67 -32.37
CA GLY A 405 -16.13 6.55 -32.50
C GLY A 405 -16.22 5.59 -31.32
N THR A 406 -15.82 4.34 -31.51
CA THR A 406 -15.66 3.39 -30.41
C THR A 406 -14.33 2.64 -30.55
N GLU A 407 -13.63 2.47 -29.42
CA GLU A 407 -12.44 1.65 -29.32
C GLU A 407 -12.68 0.54 -28.30
N LYS A 408 -12.32 -0.68 -28.68
CA LYS A 408 -12.44 -1.86 -27.83
C LYS A 408 -11.08 -2.49 -27.65
N THR A 409 -10.63 -2.57 -26.40
CA THR A 409 -9.36 -3.20 -26.05
C THR A 409 -9.63 -4.37 -25.11
N VAL A 410 -9.14 -5.54 -25.50
CA VAL A 410 -9.24 -6.77 -24.71
C VAL A 410 -7.83 -7.18 -24.29
N ASN A 411 -7.61 -7.29 -22.99
CA ASN A 411 -6.38 -7.83 -22.44
C ASN A 411 -6.68 -9.09 -21.65
N GLU A 412 -6.00 -10.18 -22.00
CA GLU A 412 -6.16 -11.48 -21.35
C GLU A 412 -4.83 -11.89 -20.72
N GLN A 413 -4.82 -11.99 -19.39
CA GLN A 413 -3.66 -12.46 -18.64
C GLN A 413 -3.96 -13.83 -18.03
N VAL A 414 -3.08 -14.79 -18.29
CA VAL A 414 -3.15 -16.13 -17.70
C VAL A 414 -2.05 -16.26 -16.66
N LYS A 415 -2.44 -16.31 -15.38
CA LYS A 415 -1.50 -16.56 -14.28
C LYS A 415 -1.58 -18.04 -13.91
N THR A 416 -0.46 -18.73 -14.05
CA THR A 416 -0.34 -20.15 -13.66
C THR A 416 0.44 -20.24 -12.37
N VAL A 417 -0.13 -20.88 -11.35
CA VAL A 417 0.60 -21.15 -10.10
C VAL A 417 1.46 -22.40 -10.30
N PRO A 418 2.80 -22.33 -10.10
CA PRO A 418 3.69 -23.48 -10.24
C PRO A 418 3.38 -24.59 -9.23
N SER A 419 3.53 -25.84 -9.65
CA SER A 419 3.19 -27.04 -8.88
C SER A 419 3.96 -27.17 -7.56
N GLU A 420 5.16 -26.59 -7.45
CA GLU A 420 5.93 -26.58 -6.20
C GLU A 420 5.26 -25.73 -5.10
N MET A 421 4.60 -24.63 -5.46
CA MET A 421 3.93 -23.75 -4.49
C MET A 421 2.65 -24.38 -3.92
N ILE A 422 1.98 -25.23 -4.71
CA ILE A 422 0.81 -26.00 -4.27
C ILE A 422 1.23 -27.08 -3.26
N LYS A 423 2.39 -27.73 -3.46
CA LYS A 423 2.95 -28.69 -2.49
C LYS A 423 3.36 -28.04 -1.16
N GLN A 424 3.96 -26.85 -1.19
CA GLN A 424 4.33 -26.13 0.04
C GLN A 424 3.11 -25.76 0.90
N GLN A 425 1.97 -25.42 0.28
CA GLN A 425 0.72 -25.17 1.02
C GLN A 425 0.10 -26.46 1.58
N ALA A 426 0.23 -27.58 0.88
CA ALA A 426 -0.23 -28.88 1.37
C ALA A 426 0.62 -29.40 2.54
N GLU A 427 1.95 -29.22 2.49
CA GLU A 427 2.87 -29.63 3.56
C GLU A 427 2.72 -28.78 4.83
N GLN A 428 2.48 -27.47 4.70
CA GLN A 428 2.16 -26.60 5.84
C GLN A 428 0.87 -26.99 6.57
N SER A 429 -0.08 -27.61 5.85
CA SER A 429 -1.34 -28.10 6.43
C SER A 429 -1.17 -29.43 7.18
N GLN A 430 -0.19 -30.26 6.82
CA GLN A 430 0.09 -31.52 7.51
C GLN A 430 0.94 -31.36 8.79
N VAL A 431 1.79 -30.33 8.87
CA VAL A 431 2.59 -30.07 10.08
C VAL A 431 1.70 -29.62 11.25
N LYS A 432 0.60 -28.90 10.99
CA LYS A 432 -0.38 -28.51 12.02
C LYS A 432 -1.21 -29.67 12.58
N ALA A 433 -1.34 -30.78 11.86
CA ALA A 433 -2.15 -31.92 12.29
C ALA A 433 -1.41 -32.90 13.22
N LYS A 434 -0.08 -32.81 13.35
CA LYS A 434 0.72 -33.71 14.21
C LYS A 434 0.99 -33.18 15.61
N ASP A 435 0.75 -31.90 15.89
CA ASP A 435 1.11 -31.25 17.16
C ASP A 435 -0.07 -31.11 18.14
N GLY A 436 -1.22 -31.73 17.83
CA GLY A 436 -2.47 -31.65 18.63
C GLY A 436 -3.02 -32.99 19.11
N GLY A 437 -2.21 -34.06 19.08
CA GLY A 437 -2.67 -35.43 19.34
C GLY A 437 -1.85 -36.16 20.38
N ASP A 438 -1.66 -35.59 21.57
CA ASP A 438 -1.13 -36.35 22.72
C ASP A 438 -1.47 -35.66 24.06
N GLU A 439 -2.76 -35.57 24.41
CA GLU A 439 -3.19 -35.25 25.79
C GLU A 439 -4.68 -35.59 26.00
N ALA A 440 -5.05 -36.87 25.88
CA ALA A 440 -6.39 -37.35 26.28
C ALA A 440 -6.41 -38.86 26.58
N LYS A 441 -5.53 -39.34 27.46
CA LYS A 441 -5.70 -40.63 28.16
C LYS A 441 -4.99 -40.54 29.51
N ASP A 442 -5.75 -40.20 30.55
CA ASP A 442 -5.59 -40.72 31.92
C ASP A 442 -6.39 -39.83 32.88
N LYS A 443 -7.62 -40.26 33.18
CA LYS A 443 -8.33 -40.03 34.46
C LYS A 443 -9.68 -40.73 34.41
N GLU A 444 -9.64 -42.05 34.56
CA GLU A 444 -10.79 -42.83 34.99
C GLU A 444 -10.29 -43.80 36.08
N GLY A 445 -10.83 -43.66 37.29
CA GLY A 445 -10.56 -44.52 38.45
C GLY A 445 -9.96 -43.79 39.65
N ASP A 446 -10.79 -43.43 40.65
CA ASP A 446 -10.94 -44.24 41.87
C ASP A 446 -11.70 -43.46 43.00
N LYS A 447 -12.38 -44.24 43.86
CA LYS A 447 -13.11 -43.92 45.12
C LYS A 447 -14.59 -43.50 44.99
N LYS A 448 -15.64 -44.29 45.36
CA LYS A 448 -15.88 -45.15 46.57
C LYS A 448 -15.47 -44.40 47.84
N GLU A 449 -16.38 -43.78 48.58
CA GLU A 449 -17.40 -44.37 49.46
C GLU A 449 -18.51 -43.37 49.77
#